data_AF-A0A925KES8-F1
#
_entry.id   AF-A0A925KES8-F1
#
_cell.length_a   1.000
_cell.length_b   1.000
_cell.length_c   1.000
_cell.angle_alpha   90.00
_cell.angle_beta   90.00
_cell.angle_gamma   90.00
#
_symmetry.space_group_name_H-M   'P 1'
#
loop_
_entity.id
_entity.type
_entity.pdbx_description
1 polymer ?
#
loop_
_entity_poly.entity_id
_entity_poly.type
_entity_poly.pdbx_seq_one_letter_code
_entity_poly.pdbx_strand_id
1 'polypeptide(L)' 'MASPGKKQFPLRVDPALWAEIERLAAEELRSVNAQVEYLLREALTRRGRRVPVAAPAPTARDADPAG' A
#
# COMPACT_ATOMS: atom_id res chain seq x y z
N MET A 1 1.38 -13.83 2.10
CA MET A 1 2.37 -13.30 3.07
C MET A 1 2.06 -11.82 3.30
N ALA A 2 1.74 -11.42 4.52
CA ALA A 2 1.61 -9.99 4.84
C ALA A 2 2.94 -9.30 4.58
N SER A 3 2.95 -8.18 3.85
CA SER A 3 4.18 -7.39 3.67
C SER A 3 4.59 -6.81 5.03
N PRO A 4 5.76 -7.16 5.58
CA PRO A 4 6.24 -6.60 6.84
C PRO A 4 6.26 -5.07 6.75
N GLY A 5 5.80 -4.40 7.81
CA GLY A 5 5.79 -2.93 7.89
C GLY A 5 4.63 -2.22 7.16
N LYS A 6 3.67 -2.95 6.55
CA LYS A 6 2.45 -2.32 6.00
C LYS A 6 1.31 -2.35 7.02
N LYS A 7 0.69 -1.19 7.25
CA LYS A 7 -0.51 -1.08 8.08
C LYS A 7 -1.69 -1.75 7.37
N GLN A 8 -2.31 -2.74 8.00
CA GLN A 8 -3.59 -3.29 7.56
C GLN A 8 -4.71 -2.40 8.09
N PHE A 9 -5.59 -1.93 7.21
CA PHE A 9 -6.69 -1.05 7.56
C PHE A 9 -7.97 -1.49 6.82
N PRO A 10 -9.10 -1.68 7.52
CA PRO A 10 -10.37 -1.94 6.87
C PRO A 10 -10.86 -0.67 6.17
N LEU A 11 -10.84 -0.69 4.83
CA LEU A 11 -11.31 0.42 4.00
C LEU A 11 -12.79 0.21 3.63
N ARG A 12 -13.63 1.20 3.93
CA ARG A 12 -14.99 1.28 3.36
C ARG A 12 -14.91 2.11 2.09
N VAL A 13 -15.33 1.54 0.98
CA VAL A 13 -15.24 2.14 -0.36
C VAL A 13 -16.53 1.88 -1.12
N ASP A 14 -16.92 2.82 -1.97
CA ASP A 14 -18.03 2.62 -2.91
C ASP A 14 -17.69 1.46 -3.88
N PRO A 15 -18.57 0.47 -4.09
CA PRO A 15 -18.32 -0.63 -5.01
C PRO A 15 -18.01 -0.20 -6.45
N ALA A 16 -18.65 0.86 -6.95
CA ALA A 16 -18.41 1.36 -8.30
C ALA A 16 -17.00 1.97 -8.40
N LEU A 17 -16.56 2.71 -7.38
CA LEU A 17 -15.19 3.22 -7.32
C LEU A 17 -14.18 2.08 -7.26
N TRP A 18 -14.48 1.03 -6.50
CA TRP A 18 -13.60 -0.14 -6.40
C TRP A 18 -13.43 -0.84 -7.76
N ALA A 19 -14.50 -1.03 -8.51
CA ALA A 19 -14.46 -1.64 -9.84
C ALA A 19 -13.56 -0.87 -10.82
N GLU A 20 -13.60 0.47 -10.77
CA GLU A 20 -12.73 1.32 -11.59
C GLU A 20 -11.24 1.18 -11.20
N ILE A 21 -10.96 1.06 -9.89
CA ILE A 21 -9.60 0.83 -9.40
C ILE A 21 -9.10 -0.55 -9.84
N GLU A 22 -9.93 -1.58 -9.80
CA GLU A 22 -9.59 -2.92 -10.27
C GLU A 22 -9.26 -2.93 -11.76
N ARG A 23 -10.07 -2.25 -12.58
CA ARG A 23 -9.82 -2.13 -14.02
C ARG A 23 -8.50 -1.41 -14.29
N LEU A 24 -8.26 -0.27 -13.64
CA LEU A 24 -7.01 0.48 -13.80
C LEU A 24 -5.79 -0.34 -13.35
N ALA A 25 -5.91 -1.09 -12.24
CA ALA A 25 -4.84 -1.96 -11.77
C ALA A 25 -4.52 -3.07 -12.80
N ALA A 26 -5.55 -3.64 -13.43
CA ALA A 26 -5.37 -4.64 -14.48
C ALA A 26 -4.69 -4.06 -15.73
N GLU A 27 -5.10 -2.86 -16.16
CA GLU A 27 -4.49 -2.13 -17.28
C GLU A 27 -3.00 -1.83 -17.03
N GLU A 28 -2.62 -1.49 -15.79
CA GLU A 28 -1.23 -1.21 -15.40
C GLU A 28 -0.43 -2.47 -14.99
N LEU A 29 -1.00 -3.68 -15.11
CA LEU A 29 -0.39 -4.94 -14.68
C LEU A 29 0.08 -4.91 -13.21
N ARG A 30 -0.73 -4.28 -12.35
CA ARG A 30 -0.45 -4.07 -10.94
C ARG A 30 -1.48 -4.80 -10.06
N SER A 31 -1.08 -5.20 -8.86
CA SER A 31 -2.07 -5.62 -7.86
C SER A 31 -2.93 -4.43 -7.42
N VAL A 32 -4.20 -4.69 -7.12
CA VAL A 32 -5.17 -3.68 -6.66
C VAL A 32 -4.65 -2.90 -5.44
N ASN A 33 -4.07 -3.60 -4.45
CA ASN A 33 -3.47 -2.96 -3.27
C ASN A 33 -2.32 -2.01 -3.62
N ALA A 34 -1.48 -2.38 -4.58
CA ALA A 34 -0.39 -1.51 -5.03
C ALA A 34 -0.91 -0.34 -5.88
N GLN A 35 -2.06 -0.48 -6.57
CA GLN A 35 -2.71 0.62 -7.28
C GLN A 35 -3.31 1.62 -6.29
N VAL A 36 -3.99 1.15 -5.25
CA VAL A 36 -4.52 2.00 -4.17
C VAL A 36 -3.39 2.80 -3.51
N GLU A 37 -2.28 2.15 -3.15
CA GLU A 37 -1.12 2.84 -2.57
C GLU A 37 -0.55 3.92 -3.51
N TYR A 38 -0.47 3.63 -4.81
CA TYR A 38 0.02 4.57 -5.81
C TYR A 38 -0.89 5.79 -5.92
N LEU A 39 -2.20 5.59 -6.08
CA LEU A 39 -3.19 6.66 -6.17
C LEU A 39 -3.19 7.54 -4.91
N LEU A 40 -3.04 6.94 -3.72
CA LEU A 40 -2.95 7.70 -2.46
C LEU A 40 -1.69 8.58 -2.41
N ARG A 41 -0.52 8.03 -2.80
CA ARG A 41 0.74 8.79 -2.84
C ARG A 41 0.68 9.91 -3.87
N GLU A 42 0.13 9.64 -5.04
CA GLU A 42 -0.07 10.63 -6.09
C GLU A 42 -0.99 11.76 -5.60
N ALA A 43 -2.13 11.41 -5.00
CA ALA A 43 -3.10 12.35 -4.47
C ALA A 43 -2.52 13.24 -3.34
N LEU A 44 -1.64 12.70 -2.50
CA LEU A 44 -0.92 13.49 -1.49
C LEU A 44 0.13 14.41 -2.12
N THR A 45 0.86 13.91 -3.11
CA THR A 45 1.89 14.68 -3.83
C THR A 45 1.27 15.87 -4.57
N ARG A 46 0.13 15.68 -5.25
CA ARG A 46 -0.66 16.76 -5.87
C ARG A 46 -1.12 17.84 -4.88
N ARG A 47 -1.18 17.51 -3.58
CA ARG A 47 -1.48 18.46 -2.48
C ARG A 47 -0.24 19.00 -1.78
N GLY A 48 0.95 18.82 -2.36
CA GLY A 48 2.22 19.26 -1.78
C GLY A 48 2.70 18.42 -0.59
N ARG A 49 2.12 17.24 -0.34
CA ARG A 49 2.53 16.35 0.74
C ARG A 49 3.42 15.22 0.20
N ARG A 50 4.71 15.27 0.52
CA ARG A 50 5.66 14.20 0.16
C ARG A 50 5.57 13.06 1.17
N VAL A 51 5.25 11.85 0.70
CA VAL A 51 5.26 10.64 1.53
C VAL A 51 6.64 10.01 1.49
N PRO A 52 7.39 9.97 2.61
CA PRO A 52 8.68 9.28 2.64
C PRO A 52 8.51 7.77 2.41
N VAL A 53 9.55 7.13 1.91
CA VAL A 53 9.61 5.67 1.90
C VAL A 53 9.82 5.24 3.35
N ALA A 54 8.85 4.51 3.91
CA ALA A 54 9.00 3.97 5.25
C ALA A 54 10.19 3.00 5.25
N ALA A 55 11.07 3.13 6.24
CA ALA A 55 12.12 2.14 6.45
C ALA A 55 11.47 0.75 6.59
N PRO A 56 12.09 -0.30 6.04
CA PRO A 56 11.58 -1.66 6.25
C PRO A 56 11.46 -1.88 7.76
N ALA A 57 10.28 -2.31 8.22
CA ALA A 57 10.13 -2.71 9.60
C ALA A 57 11.13 -3.84 9.89
N PRO A 58 11.84 -3.81 11.04
CA PRO A 58 12.74 -4.90 11.40
C PRO A 58 11.96 -6.21 11.31
N THR A 59 12.52 -7.18 10.58
CA THR A 59 11.81 -8.44 10.40
C THR A 59 11.83 -9.17 11.74
N ALA A 60 10.76 -9.88 12.08
CA ALA A 60 10.71 -10.68 13.31
C ALA A 60 11.82 -11.76 13.39
N ARG A 61 12.56 -12.00 12.29
CA ARG A 61 13.73 -12.90 12.25
C ARG A 61 15.02 -12.26 12.78
N ASP A 62 15.08 -10.93 12.88
CA ASP A 62 16.26 -10.21 13.37
C ASP A 62 16.21 -10.00 14.91
N ALA A 63 15.15 -10.48 15.56
CA ALA A 63 14.87 -10.28 16.99
C ALA A 63 15.14 -11.53 17.85
N ASP A 64 15.89 -12.51 17.33
CA ASP A 64 16.30 -13.68 18.10
C ASP A 64 17.81 -13.65 18.39
N PRO A 65 18.26 -13.00 19.48
CA PRO A 65 19.60 -13.18 20.02
C PRO A 65 19.52 -14.07 21.26
N ALA A 66 19.11 -15.35 21.15
CA ALA A 66 19.30 -16.31 22.24
C ALA A 66 19.20 -17.77 21.75
N GLY A 67 20.33 -18.30 21.31
CA GLY A 67 20.68 -19.70 21.58
C GLY A 67 21.41 -19.79 22.92
#